data_AF-A0A2N2A1C6-F1
#
_entry.id   AF-A0A2N2A1C6-F1
#
_cell.length_a   1.000
_cell.length_b   1.000
_cell.length_c   1.000
_cell.angle_alpha   90.00
_cell.angle_beta   90.00
_cell.angle_gamma   90.00
#
_symmetry.space_group_name_H-M   'P 1'
#
loop_
_entity.id
_entity.type
_entity.pdbx_description
1 polymer ?
#
loop_
_entity_poly.entity_id
_entity_poly.type
_entity_poly.pdbx_seq_one_letter_code
_entity_poly.pdbx_strand_id
1 'polypeptide(L)' 'MRLNPPKRFTFWSSLVIFVIGIVAAFGVIPFIPGAYGAIAAIVGYGLLFAGNLLKGF' A
#
# COMPACT_ATOMS: atom_id res chain seq x y z
N MET A 1 -15.13 17.24 -1.74
CA MET A 1 -15.15 16.23 -2.82
C MET A 1 -15.54 14.89 -2.20
N ARG A 2 -16.59 14.22 -2.70
CA ARG A 2 -16.93 12.86 -2.23
C ARG A 2 -15.89 11.90 -2.82
N LEU A 3 -15.02 11.35 -1.99
CA LEU A 3 -14.13 10.26 -2.36
C LEU A 3 -14.99 9.02 -2.67
N ASN A 4 -14.65 8.29 -3.73
CA ASN A 4 -15.36 7.07 -4.05
C ASN A 4 -14.80 5.92 -3.20
N PRO A 5 -15.65 5.01 -2.69
CA PRO A 5 -15.15 3.85 -1.98
C PRO A 5 -14.38 2.94 -2.96
N PRO A 6 -13.13 2.57 -2.65
CA PRO A 6 -12.37 1.61 -3.45
C PRO A 6 -13.03 0.23 -3.40
N LYS A 7 -12.78 -0.59 -4.41
CA LYS A 7 -13.16 -2.01 -4.36
C LYS A 7 -12.56 -2.67 -3.14
N ARG A 8 -13.33 -3.58 -2.53
CA ARG A 8 -12.91 -4.34 -1.34
C ARG A 8 -11.55 -4.98 -1.55
N PHE A 9 -11.34 -5.62 -2.71
CA PHE A 9 -10.06 -6.25 -3.03
C PHE A 9 -8.90 -5.25 -3.04
N THR A 10 -9.07 -4.11 -3.72
CA THR A 10 -8.07 -3.04 -3.83
C THR A 10 -7.75 -2.44 -2.47
N PHE A 11 -8.75 -2.18 -1.63
CA PHE A 11 -8.51 -1.69 -0.27
C PHE A 11 -7.64 -2.68 0.54
N TRP A 12 -8.02 -3.95 0.56
CA TRP A 12 -7.31 -4.96 1.34
C TRP A 12 -5.91 -5.27 0.80
N SER A 13 -5.73 -5.37 -0.52
CA SER A 13 -4.40 -5.60 -1.11
C SER A 13 -3.45 -4.43 -0.85
N SER A 14 -3.94 -3.19 -1.02
CA SER A 14 -3.17 -1.97 -0.75
C SER A 14 -2.74 -1.89 0.72
N LEU A 15 -3.65 -2.20 1.64
CA LEU A 15 -3.39 -2.22 3.08
C LEU A 15 -2.30 -3.24 3.42
N VAL A 16 -2.41 -4.47 2.90
CA VAL A 16 -1.43 -5.53 3.15
C VAL A 16 -0.05 -5.17 2.61
N ILE A 17 0.02 -4.65 1.39
CA ILE A 17 1.28 -4.19 0.77
C ILE A 17 1.89 -3.06 1.62
N PHE A 18 1.08 -2.11 2.07
CA PHE A 18 1.54 -1.00 2.91
C PHE A 18 2.13 -1.49 4.23
N VAL A 19 1.41 -2.36 4.95
CA VAL A 19 1.85 -2.89 6.25
C VAL A 19 3.12 -3.72 6.11
N ILE A 20 3.18 -4.63 5.14
CA ILE A 20 4.37 -5.45 4.89
C ILE A 20 5.55 -4.56 4.46
N GLY A 21 5.29 -3.57 3.60
CA GLY A 21 6.30 -2.61 3.16
C GLY A 21 6.91 -1.85 4.33
N ILE A 22 6.09 -1.36 5.27
CA ILE A 22 6.57 -0.71 6.49
C ILE A 22 7.45 -1.65 7.32
N VAL A 23 6.98 -2.87 7.57
CA VAL A 23 7.74 -3.85 8.37
C VAL A 23 9.09 -4.17 7.72
N ALA A 24 9.11 -4.32 6.40
CA ALA A 24 10.34 -4.49 5.63
C ALA A 24 11.24 -3.24 5.66
N ALA A 25 10.67 -2.04 5.62
CA ALA A 25 11.42 -0.78 5.62
C ALA A 25 12.23 -0.57 6.91
N PHE A 26 11.69 -1.02 8.05
CA PHE A 26 12.38 -1.00 9.34
C PHE A 26 13.43 -2.11 9.50
N GLY A 27 13.68 -2.93 8.47
CA GLY A 27 14.68 -3.99 8.51
C GLY A 27 14.29 -5.18 9.38
N VAL A 28 13.00 -5.31 9.72
CA VAL A 28 12.49 -6.43 10.53
C VAL A 28 12.50 -7.74 9.72
N ILE A 29 12.43 -7.65 8.39
CA ILE A 29 12.47 -8.82 7.50
C ILE A 29 13.91 -9.05 7.03
N PRO A 30 14.55 -10.17 7.41
CA PRO A 30 15.88 -10.50 6.94
C PRO A 30 15.89 -10.72 5.42
N PHE A 31 17.03 -10.43 4.78
CA PHE A 31 17.24 -10.55 3.33
C PHE A 31 16.44 -9.60 2.43
N ILE A 32 15.62 -8.70 2.98
CA ILE A 32 14.95 -7.63 2.22
C ILE A 32 15.60 -6.29 2.57
N PRO A 33 16.31 -5.64 1.63
CA PRO A 33 16.83 -4.29 1.85
C PRO A 33 15.68 -3.32 2.18
N GLY A 34 15.85 -2.52 3.23
CA GLY A 34 14.81 -1.60 3.73
C GLY A 34 14.31 -0.60 2.68
N ALA A 35 15.14 -0.25 1.70
CA ALA A 35 14.74 0.58 0.57
C ALA A 35 13.58 -0.03 -0.24
N TYR A 36 13.58 -1.35 -0.47
CA TYR A 36 12.48 -2.03 -1.16
C TYR A 36 11.21 -2.08 -0.30
N GLY A 37 11.35 -2.21 1.02
CA GLY A 37 10.24 -2.08 1.96
C GLY A 37 9.60 -0.69 1.90
N ALA A 38 10.43 0.37 1.90
CA ALA A 38 9.95 1.74 1.79
C ALA A 38 9.22 1.99 0.46
N ILE A 39 9.73 1.46 -0.65
CA ILE A 39 9.07 1.53 -1.96
C ILE A 39 7.72 0.81 -1.90
N ALA A 40 7.66 -0.41 -1.35
CA ALA A 40 6.42 -1.16 -1.21
C ALA A 40 5.39 -0.41 -0.35
N ALA A 41 5.81 0.23 0.73
CA ALA A 41 4.94 1.07 1.56
C ALA A 41 4.36 2.23 0.74
N ILE A 42 5.22 2.97 0.02
CA ILE A 42 4.77 4.10 -0.82
C ILE A 42 3.78 3.62 -1.89
N VAL A 43 4.04 2.48 -2.53
CA VAL A 43 3.15 1.90 -3.56
C VAL A 43 1.82 1.46 -2.95
N GLY A 44 1.84 0.78 -1.80
CA GLY A 44 0.62 0.36 -1.11
C GLY A 44 -0.26 1.54 -0.70
N TYR A 45 0.35 2.59 -0.16
CA TYR A 45 -0.37 3.84 0.15
C TYR A 45 -0.88 4.53 -1.12
N GLY A 46 -0.07 4.58 -2.18
CA GLY A 46 -0.44 5.14 -3.47
C GLY A 46 -1.63 4.43 -4.12
N LEU A 47 -1.69 3.11 -4.05
CA LEU A 47 -2.83 2.30 -4.51
C LEU A 47 -4.10 2.59 -3.71
N LEU A 48 -3.98 2.73 -2.39
CA LEU A 48 -5.11 3.05 -1.52
C LEU A 48 -5.66 4.46 -1.81
N PHE A 49 -4.75 5.41 -2.03
CA PHE A 49 -5.10 6.78 -2.43
C PHE A 49 -5.74 6.82 -3.83
N ALA A 50 -5.14 6.14 -4.81
CA ALA A 50 -5.68 6.01 -6.15
C ALA A 50 -7.06 5.33 -6.16
N GLY A 51 -7.25 4.31 -5.33
CA GLY A 51 -8.55 3.64 -5.14
C GLY A 51 -9.65 4.56 -4.60
N ASN A 52 -9.30 5.56 -3.79
CA ASN A 52 -10.24 6.55 -3.28
C ASN A 52 -10.60 7.64 -4.33
N LEU A 53 -9.69 7.90 -5.28
CA LEU A 53 -9.86 8.93 -6.32
C LEU A 53 -10.53 8.38 -7.57
N LEU A 54 -10.16 7.17 -8.01
CA LEU A 54 -10.63 6.57 -9.25
C LEU A 54 -11.86 5.70 -9.00
N LYS A 55 -12.99 6.07 -9.63
CA LYS A 55 -14.25 5.33 -9.50
C LYS A 55 -14.11 3.93 -10.11
N GLY A 56 -14.32 2.89 -9.31
CA GLY A 56 -14.30 1.51 -9.77
C GLY A 56 -12.92 0.85 -9.78
N PHE A 57 -11.94 1.46 -9.11
CA PHE A 57 -10.63 0.86 -8.87
C PHE A 57 -10.64 0.00 -7.60
#